data_AF-A0A815V1L5-F1
#
_entry.id   AF-A0A815V1L5-F1
#
_cell.length_a   1.000
_cell.length_b   1.000
_cell.length_c   1.000
_cell.angle_alpha   90.00
_cell.angle_beta   90.00
_cell.angle_gamma   90.00
#
_symmetry.space_group_name_H-M   'P 1'
#
loop_
_entity.id
_entity.type
_entity.pdbx_description
1 polymer ?
#
loop_
_entity_poly.entity_id
_entity_poly.type
_entity_poly.pdbx_seq_one_letter_code
_entity_poly.pdbx_strand_id
1 'polypeptide(L)'
;MNTCNHLNVTSSELSLKRKVFYIVLTVVIVMLTFQFFDSSNQKFIQSQKIIYANLLKILKPTSVKNTTVKTSTTTTTTTSTTTTTTISTTTSLATLHITPLRNSSNVSIAVATPASQTLSTTMATTTSFDEVLCDNITESKTINMPDNPCERIRCNILLRQSGGRLGNRMFMFASAYGLARTHNCRLFVAQPILNELSNNFQMKPIDKKMLLPAEEVNKLKDISNQLSICEFLPKMLIPHVFHTLEIFGYWQSYLYFDAYREEIREFFSSRNDTLSRLSAYLTNMIAGICPQCPSLPTTTHRELRQAFQNRYNVTWISIHIRRTDFRGLGYSSDDTYIRRAMNIYRRRYHNFDVRFLVASDDRPYCQQIFEGEIKARKVFVLPSTLSPGDDLMALTLCHHAIATGGTYGFWAAYLGGGEVIHDIRYKAGCSQMEYYPPWFMLIGSLPNRNDKASKT
;
A
#
# COMPACT_ATOMS: atom_id res chain seq x y z
N MET A 1 -5.05 46.56 44.69
CA MET A 1 -4.74 47.26 43.42
C MET A 1 -3.72 46.42 42.68
N ASN A 2 -4.19 45.67 41.67
CA ASN A 2 -3.34 44.92 40.75
C ASN A 2 -2.87 45.87 39.65
N THR A 3 -1.59 45.88 39.31
CA THR A 3 -1.08 46.50 38.07
C THR A 3 -0.43 45.43 37.19
N CYS A 4 -0.98 45.35 35.98
CA CYS A 4 -0.62 44.44 34.89
C CYS A 4 0.80 44.70 34.36
N ASN A 5 1.58 43.63 34.17
CA ASN A 5 2.73 43.63 33.27
C ASN A 5 2.28 43.27 31.85
N HIS A 6 2.24 44.28 30.97
CA HIS A 6 2.11 44.08 29.52
C HIS A 6 3.46 43.65 28.93
N LEU A 7 3.51 42.46 28.34
CA LEU A 7 4.60 41.99 27.47
C LEU A 7 4.55 42.77 26.14
N ASN A 8 5.56 43.61 25.90
CA ASN A 8 5.80 44.27 24.62
C ASN A 8 6.32 43.25 23.59
N VAL A 9 5.44 42.79 22.70
CA VAL A 9 5.82 42.01 21.51
C VAL A 9 6.38 42.96 20.45
N THR A 10 7.63 42.76 20.03
CA THR A 10 8.30 43.59 19.02
C THR A 10 7.65 43.46 17.63
N SER A 11 7.58 44.55 16.87
CA SER A 11 6.91 44.66 15.56
C SER A 11 7.39 43.66 14.49
N SER A 12 8.58 43.08 14.64
CA SER A 12 9.15 42.05 13.77
C SER A 12 8.47 40.68 13.92
N GLU A 13 8.08 40.28 15.14
CA GLU A 13 7.38 39.01 15.39
C GLU A 13 5.93 39.07 14.89
N LEU A 14 5.28 40.23 15.01
CA LEU A 14 3.93 40.45 14.50
C LEU A 14 3.89 40.39 12.96
N SER A 15 4.96 40.83 12.30
CA SER A 15 5.16 40.75 10.85
C SER A 15 5.34 39.30 10.37
N LEU A 16 6.12 38.48 11.09
CA LEU A 16 6.35 37.08 10.73
C LEU A 16 5.08 36.24 10.96
N LYS A 17 4.38 36.43 12.07
CA LYS A 17 3.10 35.75 12.34
C LYS A 17 2.03 36.09 11.31
N ARG A 18 1.95 37.35 10.86
CA ARG A 18 1.07 37.75 9.75
C ARG A 18 1.46 37.06 8.44
N LYS A 19 2.74 37.00 8.09
CA LYS A 19 3.20 36.30 6.87
C LYS A 19 2.86 34.81 6.90
N VAL A 20 3.08 34.14 8.03
CA VAL A 20 2.73 32.71 8.19
C VAL A 20 1.21 32.52 8.10
N PHE A 21 0.42 33.39 8.74
CA PHE A 21 -1.04 33.36 8.64
C PHE A 21 -1.54 33.51 7.20
N TYR A 22 -0.99 34.45 6.42
CA TYR A 22 -1.36 34.62 5.02
C TYR A 22 -0.95 33.43 4.15
N ILE A 23 0.20 32.79 4.42
CA ILE A 23 0.62 31.58 3.70
C ILE A 23 -0.34 30.42 4.00
N VAL A 24 -0.66 30.19 5.27
CA VAL A 24 -1.58 29.13 5.68
C VAL A 24 -2.98 29.38 5.11
N LEU A 25 -3.49 30.61 5.20
CA LEU A 25 -4.78 30.99 4.63
C LEU A 25 -4.82 30.80 3.11
N THR A 26 -3.73 31.14 2.40
CA THR A 26 -3.63 30.95 0.95
C THR A 26 -3.61 29.46 0.59
N VAL A 27 -2.89 28.62 1.33
CA VAL A 27 -2.86 27.17 1.12
C VAL A 27 -4.24 26.55 1.38
N VAL A 28 -4.95 27.00 2.41
CA VAL A 28 -6.31 26.54 2.71
C VAL A 28 -7.30 26.97 1.61
N ILE A 29 -7.22 28.20 1.12
CA ILE A 29 -8.07 28.67 0.01
C ILE A 29 -7.77 27.89 -1.28
N VAL A 30 -6.49 27.60 -1.58
CA VAL A 30 -6.11 26.77 -2.72
C VAL A 30 -6.66 25.35 -2.56
N MET A 31 -6.53 24.73 -1.38
CA MET A 31 -7.07 23.40 -1.10
C MET A 31 -8.61 23.33 -1.22
N LEU A 32 -9.31 24.35 -0.73
CA LEU A 32 -10.77 24.43 -0.83
C LEU A 32 -11.24 24.69 -2.26
N THR A 33 -10.52 25.50 -3.04
CA THR A 33 -10.87 25.75 -4.46
C THR A 33 -10.60 24.54 -5.35
N PHE A 34 -9.67 23.66 -4.99
CA PHE A 34 -9.46 22.35 -5.63
C PHE A 34 -10.63 21.37 -5.45
N GLN A 35 -11.44 21.52 -4.40
CA GLN A 35 -12.59 20.63 -4.14
C GLN A 35 -13.84 20.98 -4.97
N PHE A 36 -13.89 22.15 -5.60
CA PHE A 36 -15.12 22.68 -6.22
C PHE A 36 -15.04 22.97 -7.73
N PHE A 37 -13.90 22.80 -8.40
CA PHE A 37 -13.78 23.17 -9.82
C PHE A 37 -13.25 22.05 -10.72
N ASP A 38 -13.90 21.93 -11.87
CA ASP A 38 -13.57 21.00 -12.95
C ASP A 38 -12.19 21.31 -13.56
N SER A 39 -11.38 20.25 -13.68
CA SER A 39 -10.01 20.23 -14.21
C SER A 39 -9.86 20.65 -15.68
N SER A 40 -10.96 20.96 -16.37
CA SER A 40 -11.01 21.36 -17.78
C SER A 40 -10.87 22.87 -18.03
N ASN A 41 -10.96 23.73 -17.01
CA ASN A 41 -10.97 25.18 -17.20
C ASN A 41 -9.56 25.79 -17.32
N GLN A 42 -9.11 26.05 -18.55
CA GLN A 42 -7.78 26.59 -18.84
C GLN A 42 -7.47 27.97 -18.23
N LYS A 43 -8.47 28.85 -18.06
CA LYS A 43 -8.27 30.18 -17.46
C LYS A 43 -7.92 30.08 -15.97
N PHE A 44 -8.46 29.07 -15.28
CA PHE A 44 -8.15 28.78 -13.88
C PHE A 44 -6.74 28.20 -13.72
N ILE A 45 -6.31 27.30 -14.62
CA ILE A 45 -4.94 26.76 -14.60
C ILE A 45 -3.91 27.89 -14.80
N GLN A 46 -4.22 28.86 -15.65
CA GLN A 46 -3.33 29.99 -15.92
C GLN A 46 -3.23 30.95 -14.73
N SER A 47 -4.33 31.22 -14.02
CA SER A 47 -4.29 32.04 -12.79
C SER A 47 -3.55 31.33 -11.64
N GLN A 48 -3.69 30.01 -11.50
CA GLN A 48 -2.94 29.23 -10.51
C GLN A 48 -1.42 29.23 -10.76
N LYS A 49 -0.99 29.17 -12.03
CA LYS A 49 0.44 29.30 -12.39
C LYS A 49 1.01 30.66 -11.98
N ILE A 50 0.22 31.74 -12.11
CA ILE A 50 0.63 33.09 -11.72
C ILE A 50 0.76 33.20 -10.18
N ILE A 51 -0.21 32.65 -9.44
CA ILE A 51 -0.19 32.65 -7.97
C ILE A 51 1.02 31.86 -7.45
N TYR A 52 1.28 30.68 -8.01
CA TYR A 52 2.42 29.85 -7.62
C TYR A 52 3.78 30.53 -7.92
N ALA A 53 3.90 31.18 -9.08
CA ALA A 53 5.09 31.95 -9.43
C ALA A 53 5.33 33.14 -8.49
N ASN A 54 4.26 33.79 -8.01
CA ASN A 54 4.36 34.88 -7.04
C ASN A 54 4.72 34.36 -5.64
N LEU A 55 4.22 33.19 -5.22
CA LEU A 55 4.62 32.55 -3.97
C LEU A 55 6.13 32.21 -3.95
N LEU A 56 6.66 31.70 -5.08
CA LEU A 56 8.08 31.41 -5.23
C LEU A 56 8.98 32.67 -5.18
N LYS A 57 8.47 33.83 -5.60
CA LYS A 57 9.19 35.11 -5.46
C LYS A 57 9.26 35.59 -4.01
N ILE A 58 8.24 35.31 -3.22
CA ILE A 58 8.17 35.69 -1.79
C ILE A 58 9.10 34.80 -0.93
N LEU A 59 9.37 33.57 -1.39
CA LEU A 59 10.13 32.56 -0.63
C LEU A 59 11.64 32.52 -0.91
N LYS A 60 12.18 33.38 -1.79
CA LYS A 60 13.64 33.45 -2.01
C LYS A 60 14.31 34.32 -0.92
N PRO A 61 15.31 33.81 -0.17
CA PRO A 61 16.09 34.64 0.73
C PRO A 61 17.01 35.60 -0.06
N THR A 62 17.01 36.88 0.32
CA THR A 62 17.92 37.91 -0.20
C THR A 62 19.37 37.58 0.18
N SER A 63 20.27 37.55 -0.80
CA SER A 63 21.71 37.36 -0.55
C SER A 63 22.30 38.57 0.17
N VAL A 64 23.04 38.31 1.25
CA VAL A 64 23.87 39.32 1.92
C VAL A 64 25.16 39.47 1.11
N LYS A 65 25.48 40.70 0.70
CA LYS A 65 26.72 41.08 0.01
C LYS A 65 27.93 40.88 0.93
N ASN A 66 28.94 40.15 0.46
CA ASN A 66 30.27 40.16 1.06
C ASN A 66 30.86 41.58 0.96
N THR A 67 31.18 42.17 2.11
CA THR A 67 31.94 43.41 2.18
C THR A 67 33.37 43.05 2.57
N THR A 68 34.31 43.37 1.69
CA THR A 68 35.75 43.21 1.85
C THR A 68 36.25 44.11 2.98
N VAL A 69 36.87 43.54 4.01
CA VAL A 69 37.69 44.28 4.97
C VAL A 69 39.08 43.65 4.98
N LYS A 70 40.06 44.45 4.55
CA LYS A 70 41.50 44.16 4.69
C LYS A 70 41.85 44.20 6.17
N THR A 71 42.65 43.23 6.63
CA THR A 71 43.53 43.49 7.78
C THR A 71 44.82 42.70 7.65
N SER A 72 45.89 43.43 7.92
CA SER A 72 47.31 43.13 7.82
C SER A 72 47.79 42.13 8.88
N THR A 73 48.88 41.46 8.48
CA THR A 73 49.83 40.61 9.21
C THR A 73 50.08 40.98 10.67
N THR A 74 50.08 40.00 11.58
CA THR A 74 51.11 39.88 12.64
C THR A 74 51.25 38.42 13.08
N THR A 75 52.48 37.93 13.05
CA THR A 75 52.92 36.61 13.53
C THR A 75 53.13 36.67 15.04
N THR A 76 52.59 35.71 15.81
CA THR A 76 53.16 35.35 17.12
C THR A 76 52.95 33.88 17.44
N THR A 77 54.03 33.28 17.94
CA THR A 77 54.26 31.86 18.23
C THR A 77 53.64 31.43 19.57
N THR A 78 53.57 30.10 19.76
CA THR A 78 53.73 29.31 21.02
C THR A 78 52.49 28.73 21.76
N THR A 79 52.45 27.38 21.72
CA THR A 79 52.23 26.36 22.79
C THR A 79 50.85 26.00 23.37
N SER A 80 50.43 24.76 23.02
CA SER A 80 49.95 23.63 23.84
C SER A 80 48.81 23.81 24.87
N THR A 81 47.74 23.00 24.75
CA THR A 81 47.59 21.75 25.55
C THR A 81 46.38 20.91 25.11
N THR A 82 46.57 19.61 25.28
CA THR A 82 45.76 18.45 24.91
C THR A 82 44.65 18.18 25.92
N THR A 83 43.46 17.73 25.48
CA THR A 83 42.76 16.62 26.16
C THR A 83 41.76 15.96 25.21
N THR A 84 42.03 14.70 24.90
CA THR A 84 41.18 13.79 24.12
C THR A 84 40.66 12.73 25.09
N THR A 85 39.35 12.51 25.14
CA THR A 85 38.76 11.40 25.88
C THR A 85 38.12 10.43 24.89
N THR A 86 38.82 9.34 24.61
CA THR A 86 38.35 8.16 23.89
C THR A 86 37.80 7.15 24.90
N ILE A 87 36.61 6.60 24.66
CA ILE A 87 36.15 5.38 25.33
C ILE A 87 35.88 4.34 24.25
N SER A 88 36.70 3.28 24.28
CA SER A 88 36.56 2.04 23.52
C SER A 88 35.67 1.07 24.30
N THR A 89 34.80 0.32 23.61
CA THR A 89 34.43 -1.04 24.04
C THR A 89 34.28 -1.96 22.83
N THR A 90 34.86 -3.13 22.99
CA THR A 90 35.13 -4.18 22.01
C THR A 90 33.97 -5.17 21.82
N THR A 91 33.99 -5.78 20.64
CA THR A 91 33.18 -6.84 20.05
C THR A 91 32.91 -8.12 20.87
N SER A 92 31.77 -8.75 20.59
CA SER A 92 31.62 -10.22 20.60
C SER A 92 30.65 -10.66 19.49
N LEU A 93 31.19 -11.27 18.42
CA LEU A 93 30.46 -12.04 17.42
C LEU A 93 30.30 -13.48 17.94
N ALA A 94 29.07 -14.01 17.95
CA ALA A 94 28.82 -15.43 18.09
C ALA A 94 28.53 -16.04 16.72
N THR A 95 29.45 -16.88 16.26
CA THR A 95 29.39 -17.69 15.03
C THR A 95 28.53 -18.93 15.30
N LEU A 96 27.49 -19.17 14.49
CA LEU A 96 26.68 -20.40 14.57
C LEU A 96 27.03 -21.31 13.39
N HIS A 97 27.73 -22.40 13.69
CA HIS A 97 27.97 -23.52 12.78
C HIS A 97 26.70 -24.38 12.68
N ILE A 98 26.26 -24.68 11.45
CA ILE A 98 25.21 -25.68 11.17
C ILE A 98 25.84 -26.80 10.33
N THR A 99 25.83 -28.02 10.87
CA THR A 99 26.07 -29.27 10.14
C THR A 99 24.79 -30.11 10.11
N PRO A 100 24.48 -30.82 9.01
CA PRO A 100 23.19 -31.49 8.83
C PRO A 100 23.25 -32.97 9.29
N LEU A 101 22.16 -33.49 9.88
CA LEU A 101 21.97 -34.93 10.07
C LEU A 101 20.53 -35.38 9.76
N ARG A 102 20.47 -36.56 9.15
CA ARG A 102 19.34 -37.29 8.55
C ARG A 102 18.47 -38.03 9.59
N ASN A 103 17.20 -38.24 9.22
CA ASN A 103 16.24 -39.31 9.54
C ASN A 103 16.52 -40.28 10.72
N SER A 104 15.58 -40.40 11.66
CA SER A 104 14.59 -41.51 11.75
C SER A 104 13.90 -41.61 13.12
N SER A 105 12.57 -41.80 13.05
CA SER A 105 11.64 -42.64 13.84
C SER A 105 11.80 -42.88 15.37
N ASN A 106 10.71 -42.54 16.08
CA ASN A 106 10.11 -43.14 17.30
C ASN A 106 10.94 -43.26 18.59
N VAL A 107 10.46 -42.62 19.69
CA VAL A 107 10.12 -43.23 21.01
C VAL A 107 9.49 -42.16 21.92
N SER A 108 8.54 -42.59 22.75
CA SER A 108 7.60 -41.82 23.57
C SER A 108 8.04 -41.63 25.03
N ILE A 109 7.44 -40.61 25.69
CA ILE A 109 7.19 -40.40 27.14
C ILE A 109 8.36 -39.95 28.03
N ALA A 110 8.27 -38.72 28.57
CA ALA A 110 8.06 -38.45 30.00
C ALA A 110 8.04 -36.94 30.32
N VAL A 111 7.03 -36.54 31.09
CA VAL A 111 6.81 -35.20 31.64
C VAL A 111 7.71 -34.99 32.86
N ALA A 112 8.40 -33.86 32.92
CA ALA A 112 8.93 -33.31 34.17
C ALA A 112 8.91 -31.78 34.11
N THR A 113 8.02 -31.19 34.90
CA THR A 113 8.03 -29.76 35.28
C THR A 113 9.20 -29.49 36.22
N PRO A 114 9.68 -28.23 36.25
CA PRO A 114 9.98 -27.63 37.55
C PRO A 114 9.21 -26.32 37.74
N ALA A 115 8.85 -26.13 39.00
CA ALA A 115 8.00 -25.10 39.54
C ALA A 115 8.58 -23.68 39.47
N SER A 116 7.63 -22.74 39.48
CA SER A 116 7.74 -21.31 39.72
C SER A 116 8.81 -20.87 40.71
N GLN A 117 9.54 -19.82 40.34
CA GLN A 117 9.85 -18.73 41.27
C GLN A 117 9.46 -17.40 40.62
N THR A 118 8.50 -16.77 41.28
CA THR A 118 8.00 -15.41 41.08
C THR A 118 9.05 -14.38 41.47
N LEU A 119 9.25 -13.35 40.64
CA LEU A 119 9.52 -12.01 41.15
C LEU A 119 8.72 -10.99 40.33
N SER A 120 7.78 -10.38 41.03
CA SER A 120 6.91 -9.30 40.58
C SER A 120 7.71 -8.02 40.34
N THR A 121 7.50 -7.39 39.20
CA THR A 121 7.48 -5.92 39.13
C THR A 121 6.32 -5.48 38.26
N THR A 122 5.31 -4.96 38.95
CA THR A 122 4.06 -4.39 38.47
C THR A 122 4.28 -3.17 37.56
N MET A 123 3.85 -3.28 36.31
CA MET A 123 3.23 -2.17 35.58
C MET A 123 1.81 -2.63 35.26
N ALA A 124 0.85 -2.12 36.02
CA ALA A 124 -0.57 -2.40 35.83
C ALA A 124 -1.06 -1.72 34.55
N THR A 125 -1.08 -2.47 33.45
CA THR A 125 -2.03 -2.21 32.36
C THR A 125 -3.36 -2.78 32.81
N THR A 126 -4.38 -1.93 32.89
CA THR A 126 -5.77 -2.33 33.02
C THR A 126 -6.20 -3.10 31.77
N THR A 127 -5.83 -4.38 31.68
CA THR A 127 -6.48 -5.32 30.77
C THR A 127 -7.93 -5.38 31.18
N SER A 128 -8.84 -5.03 30.27
CA SER A 128 -10.26 -5.02 30.59
C SER A 128 -10.70 -6.45 30.93
N PHE A 129 -11.59 -6.60 31.91
CA PHE A 129 -12.07 -7.90 32.37
C PHE A 129 -12.65 -8.76 31.23
N ASP A 130 -13.15 -8.10 30.18
CA ASP A 130 -13.70 -8.71 28.97
C ASP A 130 -12.62 -9.37 28.09
N GLU A 131 -11.38 -8.85 28.05
CA GLU A 131 -10.27 -9.46 27.28
C GLU A 131 -9.80 -10.77 27.91
N VAL A 132 -9.63 -10.78 29.23
CA VAL A 132 -9.25 -11.98 29.99
C VAL A 132 -10.30 -13.08 29.87
N LEU A 133 -11.58 -12.71 29.72
CA LEU A 133 -12.65 -13.66 29.51
C LEU A 133 -12.58 -14.31 28.12
N CYS A 134 -12.17 -13.57 27.08
CA CYS A 134 -12.11 -14.09 25.72
C CYS A 134 -10.96 -15.07 25.47
N ASP A 135 -9.79 -14.86 26.07
CA ASP A 135 -8.65 -15.78 25.93
C ASP A 135 -8.91 -17.14 26.59
N ASN A 136 -9.80 -17.18 27.60
CA ASN A 136 -10.12 -18.39 28.38
C ASN A 136 -11.35 -19.17 27.86
N ILE A 137 -12.01 -18.75 26.77
CA ILE A 137 -13.19 -19.44 26.19
C ILE A 137 -12.80 -20.52 25.15
N THR A 138 -11.52 -20.90 25.07
CA THR A 138 -11.14 -22.15 24.39
C THR A 138 -11.52 -23.34 25.29
N GLU A 139 -12.59 -24.04 24.90
CA GLU A 139 -13.15 -25.25 25.55
C GLU A 139 -14.01 -25.03 26.81
N SER A 140 -15.15 -24.36 26.65
CA SER A 140 -16.31 -24.61 27.53
C SER A 140 -17.61 -24.57 26.74
N LYS A 141 -18.08 -25.75 26.32
CA LYS A 141 -19.51 -25.95 26.04
C LYS A 141 -20.23 -25.81 27.37
N THR A 142 -21.36 -25.09 27.34
CA THR A 142 -22.31 -24.81 28.43
C THR A 142 -21.97 -23.59 29.29
N ILE A 143 -22.40 -22.41 28.83
CA ILE A 143 -23.22 -21.45 29.58
C ILE A 143 -23.94 -20.57 28.54
N ASN A 144 -25.28 -20.60 28.51
CA ASN A 144 -26.08 -19.60 27.81
C ASN A 144 -26.09 -18.31 28.64
N MET A 145 -25.09 -17.45 28.46
CA MET A 145 -25.23 -16.02 28.79
C MET A 145 -25.80 -15.30 27.56
N PRO A 146 -26.82 -14.42 27.72
CA PRO A 146 -27.48 -13.77 26.58
C PRO A 146 -26.58 -12.85 25.75
N ASP A 147 -25.41 -12.47 26.25
CA ASP A 147 -24.43 -11.66 25.52
C ASP A 147 -23.02 -12.19 25.78
N ASN A 148 -22.46 -12.97 24.84
CA ASN A 148 -21.04 -13.30 24.86
C ASN A 148 -20.23 -11.99 24.77
N PRO A 149 -19.43 -11.61 25.78
CA PRO A 149 -18.66 -10.35 25.76
C PRO A 149 -17.62 -10.30 24.62
N CYS A 150 -17.27 -11.45 24.04
CA CYS A 150 -16.44 -11.55 22.83
C CYS A 150 -17.22 -11.23 21.55
N GLU A 151 -18.55 -11.27 21.57
CA GLU A 151 -19.42 -10.93 20.43
C GLU A 151 -19.94 -9.49 20.49
N ARG A 152 -19.69 -8.76 21.59
CA ARG A 152 -20.12 -7.37 21.73
C ARG A 152 -19.41 -6.46 20.74
N ILE A 153 -20.19 -5.65 20.03
CA ILE A 153 -19.70 -4.59 19.15
C ILE A 153 -18.96 -3.56 20.00
N ARG A 154 -17.70 -3.30 19.68
CA ARG A 154 -16.82 -2.48 20.54
C ARG A 154 -16.69 -1.03 20.08
N CYS A 155 -16.95 -0.78 18.80
CA CYS A 155 -16.60 0.46 18.13
C CYS A 155 -17.31 0.62 16.79
N ASN A 156 -17.15 1.79 16.18
CA ASN A 156 -17.58 2.12 14.83
C ASN A 156 -16.40 2.59 13.98
N ILE A 157 -16.36 2.18 12.71
CA ILE A 157 -15.43 2.70 11.69
C ILE A 157 -16.24 3.31 10.57
N LEU A 158 -15.88 4.54 10.19
CA LEU A 158 -16.56 5.32 9.18
C LEU A 158 -15.62 5.55 7.99
N LEU A 159 -16.06 5.13 6.81
CA LEU A 159 -15.43 5.41 5.53
C LEU A 159 -16.38 6.25 4.68
N ARG A 160 -16.29 7.58 4.83
CA ARG A 160 -17.18 8.53 4.14
C ARG A 160 -16.55 9.20 2.93
N GLN A 161 -15.25 9.46 3.01
CA GLN A 161 -14.54 10.17 1.95
C GLN A 161 -14.17 9.26 0.79
N SER A 162 -14.24 9.83 -0.41
CA SER A 162 -13.80 9.20 -1.63
C SER A 162 -12.63 9.99 -2.25
N GLY A 163 -11.37 9.69 -1.86
CA GLY A 163 -10.16 10.17 -2.56
C GLY A 163 -9.52 9.18 -3.58
N GLY A 164 -9.05 9.65 -4.73
CA GLY A 164 -8.25 8.85 -5.68
C GLY A 164 -9.04 7.88 -6.59
N ARG A 165 -8.32 7.17 -7.46
CA ARG A 165 -8.88 6.18 -8.43
C ARG A 165 -9.06 4.78 -7.81
N LEU A 166 -9.63 3.84 -8.57
CA LEU A 166 -9.97 2.45 -8.18
C LEU A 166 -8.99 1.78 -7.19
N GLY A 167 -7.68 1.73 -7.47
CA GLY A 167 -6.72 1.08 -6.57
C GLY A 167 -6.65 1.72 -5.17
N ASN A 168 -6.87 3.04 -5.06
CA ASN A 168 -6.96 3.72 -3.76
C ASN A 168 -8.26 3.39 -3.05
N ARG A 169 -9.37 3.31 -3.78
CA ARG A 169 -10.69 2.92 -3.24
C ARG A 169 -10.63 1.54 -2.61
N MET A 170 -9.96 0.60 -3.29
CA MET A 170 -9.74 -0.75 -2.80
C MET A 170 -8.94 -0.75 -1.49
N PHE A 171 -7.87 0.05 -1.39
CA PHE A 171 -7.12 0.19 -0.13
C PHE A 171 -7.95 0.80 1.00
N MET A 172 -8.64 1.91 0.74
CA MET A 172 -9.49 2.56 1.74
C MET A 172 -10.54 1.60 2.28
N PHE A 173 -11.22 0.86 1.40
CA PHE A 173 -12.21 -0.14 1.79
C PHE A 173 -11.58 -1.31 2.55
N ALA A 174 -10.52 -1.92 2.01
CA ALA A 174 -9.87 -3.07 2.63
C ALA A 174 -9.33 -2.74 4.02
N SER A 175 -8.68 -1.59 4.19
CA SER A 175 -8.16 -1.13 5.48
C SER A 175 -9.27 -0.81 6.48
N ALA A 176 -10.35 -0.16 6.06
CA ALA A 176 -11.52 0.08 6.93
C ALA A 176 -12.15 -1.24 7.39
N TYR A 177 -12.32 -2.17 6.45
CA TYR A 177 -12.87 -3.49 6.69
C TYR A 177 -11.98 -4.29 7.64
N GLY A 178 -10.68 -4.34 7.38
CA GLY A 178 -9.72 -5.06 8.20
C GLY A 178 -9.66 -4.53 9.62
N LEU A 179 -9.62 -3.21 9.82
CA LEU A 179 -9.71 -2.61 11.16
C LEU A 179 -11.02 -2.96 11.86
N ALA A 180 -12.15 -2.94 11.15
CA ALA A 180 -13.44 -3.26 11.75
C ALA A 180 -13.53 -4.75 12.12
N ARG A 181 -12.92 -5.64 11.35
CA ARG A 181 -12.78 -7.06 11.69
C ARG A 181 -11.86 -7.26 12.90
N THR A 182 -10.71 -6.59 12.95
CA THR A 182 -9.75 -6.69 14.06
C THR A 182 -10.36 -6.31 15.39
N HIS A 183 -11.16 -5.24 15.42
CA HIS A 183 -11.69 -4.68 16.67
C HIS A 183 -13.13 -5.10 16.97
N ASN A 184 -13.73 -5.98 16.16
CA ASN A 184 -15.17 -6.27 16.20
C ASN A 184 -16.03 -4.99 16.19
N CYS A 185 -15.68 -4.04 15.31
CA CYS A 185 -16.44 -2.81 15.10
C CYS A 185 -17.54 -3.00 14.07
N ARG A 186 -18.55 -2.12 14.12
CA ARG A 186 -19.39 -1.88 12.94
C ARG A 186 -18.66 -0.99 11.93
N LEU A 187 -18.98 -1.16 10.67
CA LEU A 187 -18.41 -0.46 9.53
C LEU A 187 -19.52 0.27 8.77
N PHE A 188 -19.35 1.57 8.60
CA PHE A 188 -20.08 2.37 7.63
C PHE A 188 -19.20 2.64 6.41
N VAL A 189 -19.74 2.38 5.21
CA VAL A 189 -19.11 2.76 3.95
C VAL A 189 -20.10 3.61 3.16
N ALA A 190 -19.69 4.81 2.75
CA ALA A 190 -20.56 5.69 1.97
C ALA A 190 -20.92 5.07 0.61
N GLN A 191 -22.18 5.26 0.21
CA GLN A 191 -22.74 4.68 -1.02
C GLN A 191 -21.92 4.95 -2.30
N PRO A 192 -21.33 6.14 -2.52
CA PRO A 192 -20.49 6.38 -3.69
C PRO A 192 -19.29 5.42 -3.80
N ILE A 193 -18.70 5.02 -2.66
CA ILE A 193 -17.57 4.09 -2.62
C ILE A 193 -18.06 2.68 -2.94
N LEU A 194 -19.18 2.25 -2.33
CA LEU A 194 -19.80 0.96 -2.64
C LEU A 194 -20.23 0.86 -4.11
N ASN A 195 -20.77 1.94 -4.68
CA ASN A 195 -21.16 1.98 -6.09
C ASN A 195 -19.93 1.85 -7.00
N GLU A 196 -18.85 2.60 -6.73
CA GLU A 196 -17.62 2.50 -7.53
C GLU A 196 -17.02 1.08 -7.47
N LEU A 197 -16.94 0.48 -6.27
CA LEU A 197 -16.42 -0.88 -6.11
C LEU A 197 -17.32 -1.92 -6.77
N SER A 198 -18.64 -1.87 -6.56
CA SER A 198 -19.60 -2.83 -7.13
C SER A 198 -19.77 -2.70 -8.66
N ASN A 199 -19.47 -1.53 -9.24
CA ASN A 199 -19.37 -1.35 -10.69
C ASN A 199 -18.18 -2.10 -11.29
N ASN A 200 -17.11 -2.36 -10.52
CA ASN A 200 -15.92 -3.06 -10.99
C ASN A 200 -15.86 -4.52 -10.53
N PHE A 201 -16.49 -4.86 -9.40
CA PHE A 201 -16.37 -6.15 -8.74
C PHE A 201 -17.73 -6.73 -8.34
N GLN A 202 -17.82 -8.06 -8.36
CA GLN A 202 -18.90 -8.77 -7.70
C GLN A 202 -18.58 -8.87 -6.20
N MET A 203 -18.94 -7.83 -5.46
CA MET A 203 -18.69 -7.81 -4.02
C MET A 203 -19.60 -8.79 -3.29
N LYS A 204 -19.02 -9.61 -2.40
CA LYS A 204 -19.79 -10.30 -1.37
C LYS A 204 -20.44 -9.27 -0.44
N PRO A 205 -21.67 -9.48 0.04
CA PRO A 205 -22.25 -8.61 1.05
C PRO A 205 -21.42 -8.60 2.34
N ILE A 206 -21.23 -7.42 2.93
CA ILE A 206 -20.67 -7.30 4.29
C ILE A 206 -21.69 -7.89 5.27
N ASP A 207 -21.20 -8.57 6.31
CA ASP A 207 -22.06 -9.12 7.37
C ASP A 207 -22.98 -8.03 7.94
N LYS A 208 -24.28 -8.33 8.03
CA LYS A 208 -25.28 -7.41 8.58
C LYS A 208 -24.95 -6.98 10.00
N LYS A 209 -24.35 -7.84 10.81
CA LYS A 209 -23.90 -7.51 12.18
C LYS A 209 -22.76 -6.50 12.18
N MET A 210 -21.91 -6.55 11.16
CA MET A 210 -20.80 -5.62 10.96
C MET A 210 -21.27 -4.30 10.33
N LEU A 211 -22.39 -4.25 9.61
CA LEU A 211 -22.83 -3.02 8.97
C LEU A 211 -23.38 -2.00 9.99
N LEU A 212 -22.96 -0.75 9.81
CA LEU A 212 -23.55 0.42 10.47
C LEU A 212 -24.49 1.15 9.48
N PRO A 213 -25.81 1.19 9.72
CA PRO A 213 -26.78 1.91 8.90
C PRO A 213 -26.54 3.42 8.89
N ALA A 214 -26.86 4.08 7.77
CA ALA A 214 -26.67 5.51 7.59
C ALA A 214 -27.46 6.35 8.62
N GLU A 215 -28.63 5.88 9.04
CA GLU A 215 -29.50 6.54 10.02
C GLU A 215 -28.86 6.58 11.41
N GLU A 216 -28.02 5.59 11.73
CA GLU A 216 -27.28 5.53 12.98
C GLU A 216 -26.03 6.42 12.96
N VAL A 217 -25.40 6.59 11.78
CA VAL A 217 -24.21 7.45 11.63
C VAL A 217 -24.48 8.89 12.06
N ASN A 218 -25.66 9.44 11.75
CA ASN A 218 -26.03 10.81 12.11
C ASN A 218 -26.20 11.02 13.62
N LYS A 219 -26.31 9.94 14.40
CA LYS A 219 -26.49 9.97 15.86
C LYS A 219 -25.16 9.82 16.61
N LEU A 220 -24.08 9.46 15.91
CA LEU A 220 -22.77 9.26 16.51
C LEU A 220 -22.20 10.58 17.03
N LYS A 221 -21.56 10.50 18.20
CA LYS A 221 -20.82 11.58 18.84
C LYS A 221 -19.36 11.15 19.01
N ASP A 222 -18.49 12.12 19.30
CA ASP A 222 -17.08 11.86 19.65
C ASP A 222 -16.30 11.07 18.57
N ILE A 223 -16.45 11.50 17.31
CA ILE A 223 -15.78 10.89 16.17
C ILE A 223 -14.29 11.30 16.16
N SER A 224 -13.41 10.31 16.30
CA SER A 224 -11.97 10.48 16.14
C SER A 224 -11.59 10.41 14.67
N ASN A 225 -10.92 11.43 14.15
CA ASN A 225 -10.47 11.48 12.76
C ASN A 225 -9.01 11.06 12.66
N GLN A 226 -8.70 10.09 11.79
CA GLN A 226 -7.32 9.70 11.51
C GLN A 226 -7.03 9.77 10.02
N LEU A 227 -6.01 10.55 9.66
CA LEU A 227 -5.46 10.63 8.31
C LEU A 227 -4.31 9.62 8.17
N SER A 228 -4.29 8.85 7.08
CA SER A 228 -3.11 8.10 6.64
C SER A 228 -3.05 8.05 5.12
N ILE A 229 -1.85 8.22 4.56
CA ILE A 229 -1.60 8.10 3.12
C ILE A 229 -1.23 6.64 2.81
N CYS A 230 0.00 6.26 3.16
CA CYS A 230 0.56 4.94 2.92
C CYS A 230 1.26 4.36 4.15
N GLU A 231 1.29 5.10 5.25
CA GLU A 231 1.96 4.71 6.48
C GLU A 231 1.11 3.68 7.22
N PHE A 232 1.79 2.67 7.77
CA PHE A 232 1.18 1.81 8.76
C PHE A 232 1.27 2.49 10.13
N LEU A 233 0.14 2.53 10.85
CA LEU A 233 0.01 3.13 12.17
C LEU A 233 -0.28 1.99 13.16
N PRO A 234 0.75 1.36 13.77
CA PRO A 234 0.56 0.22 14.67
C PRO A 234 -0.39 0.52 15.83
N LYS A 235 -0.42 1.77 16.30
CA LYS A 235 -1.35 2.24 17.34
C LYS A 235 -2.82 1.95 17.01
N MET A 236 -3.19 1.88 15.72
CA MET A 236 -4.55 1.62 15.28
C MET A 236 -4.97 0.16 15.48
N LEU A 237 -4.04 -0.74 15.80
CA LEU A 237 -4.32 -2.13 16.16
C LEU A 237 -4.38 -2.36 17.67
N ILE A 238 -4.12 -1.35 18.50
CA ILE A 238 -4.23 -1.47 19.95
C ILE A 238 -5.71 -1.57 20.34
N PRO A 239 -6.11 -2.56 21.15
CA PRO A 239 -7.50 -2.68 21.63
C PRO A 239 -8.00 -1.39 22.27
N HIS A 240 -9.27 -1.07 22.05
CA HIS A 240 -9.96 0.08 22.65
C HIS A 240 -9.34 1.46 22.35
N VAL A 241 -8.45 1.58 21.35
CA VAL A 241 -7.79 2.85 21.00
C VAL A 241 -8.76 3.92 20.44
N PHE A 242 -9.95 3.51 19.98
CA PHE A 242 -11.03 4.41 19.59
C PHE A 242 -12.41 3.78 19.87
N HIS A 243 -13.42 4.62 20.08
CA HIS A 243 -14.82 4.20 20.11
C HIS A 243 -15.51 4.42 18.75
N THR A 244 -15.32 5.57 18.13
CA THR A 244 -15.73 5.83 16.74
C THR A 244 -14.57 6.45 15.98
N LEU A 245 -14.13 5.78 14.91
CA LEU A 245 -13.02 6.20 14.05
C LEU A 245 -13.56 6.57 12.67
N GLU A 246 -13.25 7.76 12.19
CA GLU A 246 -13.36 8.08 10.77
C GLU A 246 -11.98 8.09 10.12
N ILE A 247 -11.85 7.34 9.03
CA ILE A 247 -10.60 7.23 8.29
C ILE A 247 -10.55 8.21 7.11
N PHE A 248 -9.44 8.94 7.00
CA PHE A 248 -9.15 9.91 5.94
C PHE A 248 -7.87 9.53 5.19
N GLY A 249 -7.76 9.93 3.92
CA GLY A 249 -6.59 9.61 3.08
C GLY A 249 -6.76 8.30 2.33
N TYR A 250 -5.68 7.52 2.18
CA TYR A 250 -5.65 6.33 1.32
C TYR A 250 -5.36 5.01 2.05
N TRP A 251 -4.77 5.04 3.25
CA TRP A 251 -4.54 3.85 4.09
C TRP A 251 -3.88 2.67 3.35
N GLN A 252 -2.83 2.95 2.59
CA GLN A 252 -2.27 2.01 1.62
C GLN A 252 -1.28 0.99 2.21
N SER A 253 -1.58 0.43 3.38
CA SER A 253 -0.80 -0.66 3.97
C SER A 253 -1.64 -1.94 3.99
N TYR A 254 -1.06 -3.03 3.48
CA TYR A 254 -1.67 -4.35 3.52
C TYR A 254 -1.83 -4.89 4.95
N LEU A 255 -1.01 -4.38 5.90
CA LEU A 255 -1.01 -4.82 7.30
C LEU A 255 -2.34 -4.57 8.01
N TYR A 256 -3.19 -3.69 7.49
CA TYR A 256 -4.53 -3.49 8.06
C TYR A 256 -5.52 -4.61 7.72
N PHE A 257 -5.28 -5.40 6.67
CA PHE A 257 -6.30 -6.32 6.13
C PHE A 257 -5.79 -7.69 5.68
N ASP A 258 -4.48 -7.92 5.62
CA ASP A 258 -3.91 -9.18 5.13
C ASP A 258 -4.27 -10.40 6.02
N ALA A 259 -4.50 -10.19 7.32
CA ALA A 259 -5.06 -11.22 8.20
C ALA A 259 -6.44 -11.74 7.72
N TYR A 260 -7.18 -10.94 6.95
CA TYR A 260 -8.49 -11.26 6.39
C TYR A 260 -8.44 -11.40 4.87
N ARG A 261 -7.28 -11.78 4.31
CA ARG A 261 -7.03 -11.81 2.87
C ARG A 261 -8.08 -12.56 2.08
N GLU A 262 -8.57 -13.70 2.55
CA GLU A 262 -9.59 -14.47 1.84
C GLU A 262 -10.93 -13.71 1.74
N GLU A 263 -11.36 -13.05 2.82
CA GLU A 263 -12.56 -12.19 2.79
C GLU A 263 -12.36 -10.98 1.84
N ILE A 264 -11.17 -10.38 1.85
CA ILE A 264 -10.81 -9.29 0.93
C ILE A 264 -10.88 -9.74 -0.54
N ARG A 265 -10.45 -10.97 -0.85
CA ARG A 265 -10.55 -11.53 -2.20
C ARG A 265 -11.99 -11.70 -2.64
N GLU A 266 -12.89 -12.09 -1.75
CA GLU A 266 -14.30 -12.24 -2.05
C GLU A 266 -14.96 -10.90 -2.43
N PHE A 267 -14.59 -9.79 -1.77
CA PHE A 267 -15.08 -8.46 -2.16
C PHE A 267 -14.59 -8.01 -3.54
N PHE A 268 -13.42 -8.44 -3.98
CA PHE A 268 -12.83 -8.04 -5.26
C PHE A 268 -12.88 -9.15 -6.31
N SER A 269 -13.97 -9.91 -6.33
CA SER A 269 -14.23 -10.96 -7.31
C SER A 269 -14.71 -10.40 -8.65
N SER A 270 -14.47 -11.12 -9.75
CA SER A 270 -14.95 -10.71 -11.07
C SER A 270 -16.47 -10.74 -11.18
N ARG A 271 -17.02 -9.76 -11.91
CA ARG A 271 -18.42 -9.76 -12.34
C ARG A 271 -18.64 -10.72 -13.50
N ASN A 272 -19.86 -11.23 -13.66
CA ASN A 272 -20.21 -12.16 -14.74
C ASN A 272 -20.02 -11.54 -16.14
N ASP A 273 -20.34 -10.25 -16.28
CA ASP A 273 -20.15 -9.53 -17.55
C ASP A 273 -18.66 -9.31 -17.84
N THR A 274 -17.85 -9.02 -16.81
CA THR A 274 -16.38 -9.00 -16.92
C THR A 274 -15.84 -10.36 -17.34
N LEU A 275 -16.26 -11.46 -16.70
CA LEU A 275 -15.83 -12.82 -17.08
C LEU A 275 -16.17 -13.14 -18.54
N SER A 276 -17.34 -12.73 -19.00
CA SER A 276 -17.77 -12.93 -20.40
C SER A 276 -16.89 -12.15 -21.37
N ARG A 277 -16.65 -10.85 -21.11
CA ARG A 277 -15.76 -10.01 -21.94
C ARG A 277 -14.33 -10.55 -21.97
N LEU A 278 -13.80 -10.93 -20.81
CA LEU A 278 -12.43 -11.45 -20.70
C LEU A 278 -12.29 -12.81 -21.36
N SER A 279 -13.22 -13.73 -21.16
CA SER A 279 -13.19 -15.04 -21.81
C SER A 279 -13.19 -14.89 -23.34
N ALA A 280 -14.08 -14.05 -23.89
CA ALA A 280 -14.13 -13.81 -25.34
C ALA A 280 -12.82 -13.22 -25.86
N TYR A 281 -12.30 -12.16 -25.21
CA TYR A 281 -11.04 -11.53 -25.61
C TYR A 281 -9.86 -12.51 -25.54
N LEU A 282 -9.70 -13.21 -24.42
CA LEU A 282 -8.57 -14.11 -24.19
C LEU A 282 -8.65 -15.37 -25.06
N THR A 283 -9.85 -15.86 -25.38
CA THR A 283 -10.04 -16.95 -26.34
C THR A 283 -9.52 -16.56 -27.71
N ASN A 284 -9.90 -15.38 -28.21
CA ASN A 284 -9.41 -14.88 -29.49
C ASN A 284 -7.90 -14.62 -29.48
N MET A 285 -7.38 -14.07 -28.37
CA MET A 285 -5.96 -13.85 -28.18
C MET A 285 -5.15 -15.15 -28.26
N ILE A 286 -5.62 -16.20 -27.57
CA ILE A 286 -4.96 -17.50 -27.50
C ILE A 286 -5.13 -18.31 -28.79
N ALA A 287 -6.18 -18.10 -29.58
CA ALA A 287 -6.39 -18.82 -30.85
C ALA A 287 -5.18 -18.68 -31.81
N GLY A 288 -4.52 -17.52 -31.84
CA GLY A 288 -3.30 -17.34 -32.64
C GLY A 288 -2.00 -17.83 -31.96
N ILE A 289 -2.09 -18.38 -30.76
CA ILE A 289 -1.00 -19.10 -30.04
C ILE A 289 -1.20 -20.60 -30.20
N CYS A 290 -2.45 -21.03 -30.08
CA CYS A 290 -2.90 -22.39 -30.18
C CYS A 290 -4.28 -22.40 -30.87
N PRO A 291 -4.35 -22.84 -32.14
CA PRO A 291 -5.60 -22.86 -32.90
C PRO A 291 -6.61 -23.91 -32.38
N GLN A 292 -6.12 -25.06 -31.91
CA GLN A 292 -6.92 -26.18 -31.40
C GLN A 292 -7.36 -26.02 -29.93
N CYS A 293 -7.27 -24.81 -29.41
CA CYS A 293 -7.64 -24.48 -28.04
C CYS A 293 -9.16 -24.44 -27.85
N PRO A 294 -9.72 -25.06 -26.80
CA PRO A 294 -11.12 -24.85 -26.46
C PRO A 294 -11.35 -23.38 -26.05
N SER A 295 -12.58 -22.90 -26.15
CA SER A 295 -12.94 -21.60 -25.59
C SER A 295 -12.68 -21.56 -24.08
N LEU A 296 -12.42 -20.37 -23.55
CA LEU A 296 -12.28 -20.20 -22.11
C LEU A 296 -13.66 -20.16 -21.43
N PRO A 297 -13.79 -20.67 -20.19
CA PRO A 297 -15.06 -20.66 -19.48
C PRO A 297 -15.44 -19.24 -19.03
N THR A 298 -16.73 -19.02 -18.76
CA THR A 298 -17.30 -17.74 -18.30
C THR A 298 -17.92 -17.83 -16.90
N THR A 299 -17.83 -18.99 -16.26
CA THR A 299 -18.52 -19.38 -15.02
C THR A 299 -17.99 -18.67 -13.79
N THR A 300 -16.72 -18.92 -13.44
CA THR A 300 -16.08 -18.34 -12.25
C THR A 300 -14.69 -17.80 -12.58
N HIS A 301 -14.23 -16.81 -11.81
CA HIS A 301 -12.87 -16.29 -11.95
C HIS A 301 -11.82 -17.40 -11.78
N ARG A 302 -12.05 -18.31 -10.82
CA ARG A 302 -11.17 -19.45 -10.55
C ARG A 302 -11.09 -20.39 -11.76
N GLU A 303 -12.21 -20.77 -12.35
CA GLU A 303 -12.23 -21.65 -13.53
C GLU A 303 -11.59 -20.97 -14.74
N LEU A 304 -11.89 -19.69 -14.98
CA LEU A 304 -11.25 -18.92 -16.05
C LEU A 304 -9.73 -18.84 -15.83
N ARG A 305 -9.27 -18.56 -14.61
CA ARG A 305 -7.85 -18.53 -14.25
C ARG A 305 -7.19 -19.88 -14.50
N GLN A 306 -7.76 -20.97 -13.98
CA GLN A 306 -7.21 -22.32 -14.17
C GLN A 306 -7.16 -22.69 -15.65
N ALA A 307 -8.23 -22.42 -16.40
CA ALA A 307 -8.30 -22.68 -17.82
C ALA A 307 -7.34 -21.83 -18.65
N PHE A 308 -7.00 -20.60 -18.21
CA PHE A 308 -6.03 -19.73 -18.86
C PHE A 308 -4.58 -20.13 -18.54
N GLN A 309 -4.34 -20.60 -17.32
CA GLN A 309 -3.02 -20.98 -16.80
C GLN A 309 -2.57 -22.35 -17.30
N ASN A 310 -3.45 -23.35 -17.30
CA ASN A 310 -3.10 -24.75 -17.62
C ASN A 310 -2.90 -25.03 -19.12
N ARG A 311 -2.55 -24.01 -19.91
CA ARG A 311 -2.53 -24.05 -21.38
C ARG A 311 -1.09 -24.05 -21.91
N TYR A 312 -0.76 -25.05 -22.72
CA TYR A 312 0.38 -25.10 -23.68
C TYR A 312 1.76 -24.75 -23.13
N ASN A 313 2.07 -25.16 -21.90
CA ASN A 313 3.39 -24.90 -21.30
C ASN A 313 3.71 -23.39 -21.29
N VAL A 314 2.69 -22.52 -21.22
CA VAL A 314 2.82 -21.07 -21.20
C VAL A 314 2.84 -20.57 -19.76
N THR A 315 3.82 -19.75 -19.43
CA THR A 315 3.85 -19.03 -18.16
C THR A 315 3.49 -17.56 -18.38
N TRP A 316 2.23 -17.23 -18.07
CA TRP A 316 1.68 -15.87 -18.15
C TRP A 316 2.12 -14.97 -17.01
N ILE A 317 2.67 -13.79 -17.33
CA ILE A 317 3.09 -12.76 -16.39
C ILE A 317 2.28 -11.48 -16.62
N SER A 318 1.63 -10.95 -15.59
CA SER A 318 0.95 -9.66 -15.69
C SER A 318 1.93 -8.51 -15.52
N ILE A 319 1.69 -7.42 -16.27
CA ILE A 319 2.39 -6.15 -16.07
C ILE A 319 1.32 -5.06 -16.03
N HIS A 320 1.24 -4.33 -14.92
CA HIS A 320 0.55 -3.04 -14.91
C HIS A 320 1.59 -1.94 -15.11
N ILE A 321 1.36 -1.00 -16.03
CA ILE A 321 2.24 0.15 -16.28
C ILE A 321 1.43 1.44 -16.04
N ARG A 322 1.72 2.14 -14.95
CA ARG A 322 1.15 3.46 -14.63
C ARG A 322 2.05 4.56 -15.16
N ARG A 323 1.53 5.44 -16.03
CA ARG A 323 2.35 6.51 -16.63
C ARG A 323 1.74 7.89 -16.65
N THR A 324 0.46 8.06 -16.96
CA THR A 324 -0.11 9.38 -17.34
C THR A 324 0.30 10.54 -16.40
N ASP A 325 -0.32 10.63 -15.24
CA ASP A 325 0.04 11.52 -14.13
C ASP A 325 1.43 11.23 -13.55
N PHE A 326 1.83 9.95 -13.53
CA PHE A 326 3.11 9.50 -12.95
C PHE A 326 4.34 10.03 -13.68
N ARG A 327 4.26 10.34 -14.97
CA ARG A 327 5.34 10.97 -15.75
C ARG A 327 5.63 12.38 -15.22
N GLY A 328 4.58 13.18 -15.00
CA GLY A 328 4.72 14.54 -14.48
C GLY A 328 5.24 14.57 -13.04
N LEU A 329 4.95 13.53 -12.26
CA LEU A 329 5.41 13.37 -10.87
C LEU A 329 6.79 12.71 -10.75
N GLY A 330 7.36 12.18 -11.84
CA GLY A 330 8.61 11.43 -11.81
C GLY A 330 8.51 10.12 -11.00
N TYR A 331 7.34 9.47 -11.05
CA TYR A 331 7.03 8.20 -10.37
C TYR A 331 6.86 7.02 -11.33
N SER A 332 6.85 7.27 -12.64
CA SER A 332 6.81 6.21 -13.63
C SER A 332 8.04 5.32 -13.53
N SER A 333 7.81 4.01 -13.44
CA SER A 333 8.85 3.01 -13.61
C SER A 333 9.55 3.19 -14.96
N ASP A 334 10.88 3.03 -14.97
CA ASP A 334 11.67 3.17 -16.18
C ASP A 334 11.66 1.91 -17.05
N ASP A 335 11.95 2.09 -18.34
CA ASP A 335 11.98 1.01 -19.34
C ASP A 335 13.02 -0.08 -18.99
N THR A 336 14.12 0.30 -18.34
CA THR A 336 15.21 -0.62 -17.97
C THR A 336 14.75 -1.61 -16.92
N TYR A 337 14.03 -1.13 -15.90
CA TYR A 337 13.39 -1.97 -14.90
C TYR A 337 12.42 -2.95 -15.57
N ILE A 338 11.50 -2.46 -16.37
CA ILE A 338 10.45 -3.28 -17.00
C ILE A 338 11.11 -4.42 -17.80
N ARG A 339 12.08 -4.10 -18.64
CA ARG A 339 12.83 -5.10 -19.44
C ARG A 339 13.64 -6.06 -18.56
N ARG A 340 14.28 -5.57 -17.51
CA ARG A 340 15.04 -6.43 -16.57
C ARG A 340 14.12 -7.42 -15.85
N ALA A 341 12.96 -6.96 -15.38
CA ALA A 341 11.97 -7.81 -14.72
C ALA A 341 11.44 -8.89 -15.67
N MET A 342 11.10 -8.54 -16.91
CA MET A 342 10.73 -9.51 -17.95
C MET A 342 11.82 -10.57 -18.18
N ASN A 343 13.09 -10.15 -18.26
CA ASN A 343 14.22 -11.05 -18.47
C ASN A 343 14.50 -11.96 -17.26
N ILE A 344 14.13 -11.55 -16.04
CA ILE A 344 14.19 -12.41 -14.86
C ILE A 344 13.18 -13.55 -15.01
N TYR A 345 11.92 -13.24 -15.36
CA TYR A 345 10.90 -14.26 -15.59
C TYR A 345 11.27 -15.20 -16.75
N ARG A 346 11.75 -14.67 -17.88
CA ARG A 346 12.22 -15.48 -19.01
C ARG A 346 13.32 -16.47 -18.61
N ARG A 347 14.28 -16.06 -17.79
CA ARG A 347 15.36 -16.94 -17.32
C ARG A 347 14.86 -17.96 -16.29
N ARG A 348 14.02 -17.54 -15.36
CA ARG A 348 13.51 -18.39 -14.28
C ARG A 348 12.61 -19.50 -14.83
N TYR A 349 11.76 -19.16 -15.78
CA TYR A 349 10.80 -20.06 -16.42
C TYR A 349 11.23 -20.43 -17.84
N HIS A 350 12.54 -20.64 -18.07
CA HIS A 350 13.12 -20.91 -19.40
C HIS A 350 12.60 -22.21 -20.05
N ASN A 351 12.09 -23.15 -19.24
CA ASN A 351 11.45 -24.38 -19.72
C ASN A 351 9.99 -24.18 -20.20
N PHE A 352 9.45 -22.98 -20.02
CA PHE A 352 8.09 -22.60 -20.40
C PHE A 352 8.13 -21.49 -21.45
N ASP A 353 7.05 -21.37 -22.22
CA ASP A 353 6.83 -20.22 -23.08
C ASP A 353 6.36 -19.02 -22.25
N VAL A 354 7.27 -18.12 -21.90
CA VAL A 354 6.95 -16.95 -21.07
C VAL A 354 6.30 -15.86 -21.91
N ARG A 355 5.08 -15.46 -21.53
CA ARG A 355 4.30 -14.41 -22.20
C ARG A 355 3.78 -13.38 -21.20
N PHE A 356 3.57 -12.16 -21.67
CA PHE A 356 3.21 -11.02 -20.83
C PHE A 356 1.85 -10.44 -21.22
N LEU A 357 0.99 -10.22 -20.22
CA LEU A 357 -0.28 -9.51 -20.37
C LEU A 357 -0.17 -8.13 -19.72
N VAL A 358 -0.40 -7.07 -20.49
CA VAL A 358 -0.10 -5.69 -20.09
C VAL A 358 -1.36 -4.86 -20.00
N ALA A 359 -1.59 -4.22 -18.85
CA ALA A 359 -2.57 -3.15 -18.69
C ALA A 359 -1.86 -1.82 -18.44
N SER A 360 -2.38 -0.73 -19.00
CA SER A 360 -1.80 0.59 -18.79
C SER A 360 -2.79 1.72 -19.06
N ASP A 361 -2.59 2.84 -18.38
CA ASP A 361 -3.24 4.11 -18.70
C ASP A 361 -2.56 4.85 -19.88
N ASP A 362 -1.41 4.36 -20.36
CA ASP A 362 -0.66 4.86 -21.53
C ASP A 362 -0.39 3.68 -22.50
N ARG A 363 -1.47 3.16 -23.10
CA ARG A 363 -1.43 2.02 -24.05
C ARG A 363 -0.57 2.30 -25.28
N PRO A 364 -0.61 3.48 -25.94
CA PRO A 364 0.27 3.76 -27.08
C PRO A 364 1.76 3.65 -26.73
N TYR A 365 2.17 4.13 -25.55
CA TYR A 365 3.54 3.91 -25.09
C TYR A 365 3.87 2.42 -24.94
N CYS A 366 2.95 1.62 -24.39
CA CYS A 366 3.16 0.17 -24.25
C CYS A 366 3.31 -0.52 -25.62
N GLN A 367 2.52 -0.11 -26.62
CA GLN A 367 2.64 -0.58 -28.01
C GLN A 367 4.03 -0.25 -28.58
N GLN A 368 4.55 0.94 -28.29
CA GLN A 368 5.87 1.38 -28.75
C GLN A 368 7.01 0.60 -28.08
N ILE A 369 7.03 0.49 -26.75
CA ILE A 369 8.15 -0.16 -26.05
C ILE A 369 8.20 -1.67 -26.26
N PHE A 370 7.07 -2.30 -26.58
CA PHE A 370 6.96 -3.74 -26.79
C PHE A 370 6.71 -4.11 -28.26
N GLU A 371 6.97 -3.22 -29.22
CA GLU A 371 6.64 -3.44 -30.63
C GLU A 371 7.17 -4.79 -31.14
N GLY A 372 8.44 -5.09 -30.85
CA GLY A 372 9.08 -6.36 -31.23
C GLY A 372 8.43 -7.57 -30.56
N GLU A 373 8.21 -7.50 -29.25
CA GLU A 373 7.56 -8.57 -28.50
C GLU A 373 6.09 -8.79 -28.89
N ILE A 374 5.37 -7.74 -29.30
CA ILE A 374 3.99 -7.82 -29.80
C ILE A 374 3.97 -8.51 -31.16
N LYS A 375 4.85 -8.12 -32.09
CA LYS A 375 5.03 -8.80 -33.38
C LYS A 375 5.37 -10.28 -33.20
N ALA A 376 6.19 -10.61 -32.19
CA ALA A 376 6.53 -11.98 -31.82
C ALA A 376 5.45 -12.70 -30.97
N ARG A 377 4.29 -12.08 -30.72
CA ARG A 377 3.20 -12.58 -29.87
C ARG A 377 3.64 -12.97 -28.45
N LYS A 378 4.67 -12.32 -27.90
CA LYS A 378 5.16 -12.52 -26.53
C LYS A 378 4.57 -11.52 -25.53
N VAL A 379 4.11 -10.36 -26.00
CA VAL A 379 3.45 -9.34 -25.17
C VAL A 379 2.07 -9.05 -25.76
N PHE A 380 1.07 -8.95 -24.89
CA PHE A 380 -0.32 -8.64 -25.24
C PHE A 380 -0.77 -7.44 -24.42
N VAL A 381 -1.04 -6.32 -25.08
CA VAL A 381 -1.58 -5.11 -24.43
C VAL A 381 -3.09 -5.16 -24.47
N LEU A 382 -3.74 -5.05 -23.30
CA LEU A 382 -5.19 -5.05 -23.19
C LEU A 382 -5.80 -3.84 -23.92
N PRO A 383 -6.90 -4.03 -24.66
CA PRO A 383 -7.48 -2.97 -25.48
C PRO A 383 -8.16 -1.90 -24.62
N SER A 384 -8.42 -0.74 -25.22
CA SER A 384 -9.15 0.37 -24.56
C SER A 384 -10.65 0.10 -24.41
N THR A 385 -11.18 -0.94 -25.06
CA THR A 385 -12.57 -1.38 -24.92
C THR A 385 -12.85 -2.07 -23.59
N LEU A 386 -11.81 -2.48 -22.86
CA LEU A 386 -11.93 -3.02 -21.52
C LEU A 386 -11.91 -1.90 -20.48
N SER A 387 -12.77 -2.02 -19.47
CA SER A 387 -12.81 -1.09 -18.34
C SER A 387 -11.61 -1.29 -17.40
N PRO A 388 -11.32 -0.34 -16.49
CA PRO A 388 -10.31 -0.54 -15.46
C PRO A 388 -10.57 -1.76 -14.56
N GLY A 389 -11.83 -2.12 -14.30
CA GLY A 389 -12.16 -3.34 -13.58
C GLY A 389 -11.83 -4.60 -14.39
N ASP A 390 -12.15 -4.59 -15.69
CA ASP A 390 -11.82 -5.69 -16.60
C ASP A 390 -10.30 -5.89 -16.72
N ASP A 391 -9.55 -4.80 -16.89
CA ASP A 391 -8.08 -4.82 -16.93
C ASP A 391 -7.52 -5.46 -15.64
N LEU A 392 -8.03 -5.08 -14.46
CA LEU A 392 -7.52 -5.56 -13.18
C LEU A 392 -7.78 -7.06 -13.05
N MET A 393 -9.01 -7.49 -13.38
CA MET A 393 -9.38 -8.90 -13.37
C MET A 393 -8.57 -9.72 -14.37
N ALA A 394 -8.29 -9.19 -15.57
CA ALA A 394 -7.45 -9.87 -16.56
C ALA A 394 -6.02 -10.11 -16.05
N LEU A 395 -5.40 -9.10 -15.41
CA LEU A 395 -4.08 -9.25 -14.81
C LEU A 395 -4.05 -10.31 -13.70
N THR A 396 -5.14 -10.42 -12.92
CA THR A 396 -5.27 -11.45 -11.87
C THR A 396 -5.48 -12.87 -12.41
N LEU A 397 -5.50 -13.10 -13.72
CA LEU A 397 -5.51 -14.46 -14.31
C LEU A 397 -4.08 -15.01 -14.51
N CYS A 398 -3.05 -14.17 -14.48
CA CYS A 398 -1.66 -14.57 -14.74
C CYS A 398 -1.03 -15.34 -13.57
N HIS A 399 0.04 -16.09 -13.83
CA HIS A 399 0.76 -16.88 -12.81
C HIS A 399 1.57 -15.99 -11.86
N HIS A 400 2.25 -14.99 -12.42
CA HIS A 400 3.13 -14.07 -11.70
C HIS A 400 2.91 -12.64 -12.17
N ALA A 401 3.50 -11.67 -11.49
CA ALA A 401 3.31 -10.26 -11.79
C ALA A 401 4.62 -9.45 -11.77
N ILE A 402 4.63 -8.40 -12.60
CA ILE A 402 5.54 -7.26 -12.51
C ILE A 402 4.70 -6.07 -12.06
N ALA A 403 4.97 -5.58 -10.85
CA ALA A 403 4.31 -4.41 -10.31
C ALA A 403 5.14 -3.16 -10.62
N THR A 404 4.55 -2.19 -11.30
CA THR A 404 5.07 -0.81 -11.33
C THR A 404 4.41 0.02 -10.24
N GLY A 405 4.71 1.32 -10.23
CA GLY A 405 4.20 2.26 -9.25
C GLY A 405 2.69 2.38 -9.23
N GLY A 406 2.16 2.64 -8.03
CA GLY A 406 0.76 2.95 -7.79
C GLY A 406 -0.05 1.78 -7.24
N THR A 407 -1.18 2.13 -6.64
CA THR A 407 -2.06 1.18 -5.93
C THR A 407 -2.74 0.18 -6.83
N TYR A 408 -2.98 0.52 -8.10
CA TYR A 408 -3.62 -0.40 -9.04
C TYR A 408 -2.74 -1.63 -9.34
N GLY A 409 -1.44 -1.41 -9.60
CA GLY A 409 -0.49 -2.50 -9.84
C GLY A 409 -0.27 -3.36 -8.61
N PHE A 410 -0.29 -2.74 -7.42
CA PHE A 410 -0.32 -3.48 -6.14
C PHE A 410 -1.50 -4.45 -6.10
N TRP A 411 -2.74 -3.98 -6.33
CA TRP A 411 -3.93 -4.83 -6.23
C TRP A 411 -3.96 -5.94 -7.27
N ALA A 412 -3.56 -5.65 -8.51
CA ALA A 412 -3.44 -6.66 -9.55
C ALA A 412 -2.48 -7.80 -9.12
N ALA A 413 -1.33 -7.46 -8.54
CA ALA A 413 -0.35 -8.43 -8.06
C ALA A 413 -0.81 -9.16 -6.78
N TYR A 414 -1.42 -8.44 -5.83
CA TYR A 414 -1.84 -9.00 -4.54
C TYR A 414 -2.98 -10.02 -4.70
N LEU A 415 -3.94 -9.73 -5.58
CA LEU A 415 -5.04 -10.63 -5.92
C LEU A 415 -4.59 -11.75 -6.88
N GLY A 416 -3.70 -11.46 -7.83
CA GLY A 416 -3.16 -12.44 -8.78
C GLY A 416 -2.24 -13.48 -8.14
N GLY A 417 -1.52 -13.12 -7.07
CA GLY A 417 -0.60 -14.00 -6.36
C GLY A 417 0.60 -14.44 -7.22
N GLY A 418 1.23 -15.54 -6.78
CA GLY A 418 2.48 -16.03 -7.36
C GLY A 418 3.69 -15.15 -7.03
N GLU A 419 4.75 -15.28 -7.82
CA GLU A 419 5.91 -14.39 -7.70
C GLU A 419 5.56 -12.98 -8.17
N VAL A 420 6.03 -11.98 -7.43
CA VAL A 420 5.85 -10.57 -7.79
C VAL A 420 7.21 -9.89 -7.77
N ILE A 421 7.55 -9.19 -8.85
CA ILE A 421 8.74 -8.34 -8.93
C ILE A 421 8.28 -6.87 -8.94
N HIS A 422 8.92 -6.02 -8.13
CA HIS A 422 8.69 -4.58 -8.11
C HIS A 422 10.02 -3.79 -8.14
N ASP A 423 10.03 -2.55 -8.64
CA ASP A 423 11.15 -1.59 -8.57
C ASP A 423 10.98 -0.53 -7.50
N ILE A 424 9.73 -0.22 -7.16
CA ILE A 424 9.45 0.99 -6.42
C ILE A 424 9.61 0.78 -4.93
N ARG A 425 10.38 1.70 -4.34
CA ARG A 425 10.25 2.09 -2.93
C ARG A 425 9.24 3.23 -2.92
N TYR A 426 8.10 3.05 -2.27
CA TYR A 426 7.01 4.02 -2.30
C TYR A 426 7.54 5.43 -1.96
N LYS A 427 7.36 6.40 -2.86
CA LYS A 427 8.04 7.69 -2.77
C LYS A 427 7.20 8.70 -1.99
N ALA A 428 7.32 8.64 -0.67
CA ALA A 428 7.20 9.72 0.33
C ALA A 428 6.87 9.09 1.70
N GLY A 429 7.82 9.10 2.63
CA GLY A 429 7.60 8.82 4.07
C GLY A 429 7.23 7.39 4.49
N CYS A 430 6.68 6.57 3.60
CA CYS A 430 6.16 5.26 3.95
C CYS A 430 7.22 4.16 3.79
N SER A 431 7.30 3.27 4.78
CA SER A 431 8.23 2.15 4.73
C SER A 431 7.86 1.18 3.61
N GLN A 432 8.87 0.70 2.87
CA GLN A 432 8.65 -0.32 1.84
C GLN A 432 7.95 -1.56 2.42
N MET A 433 8.31 -1.96 3.65
CA MET A 433 7.78 -3.14 4.32
C MET A 433 6.31 -2.98 4.75
N GLU A 434 5.82 -1.74 4.80
CA GLU A 434 4.43 -1.43 5.15
C GLU A 434 3.54 -1.37 3.92
N TYR A 435 4.08 -0.93 2.79
CA TYR A 435 3.34 -0.83 1.53
C TYR A 435 3.32 -2.15 0.76
N TYR A 436 4.50 -2.74 0.51
CA TYR A 436 4.62 -4.01 -0.21
C TYR A 436 4.82 -5.16 0.78
N PRO A 437 4.05 -6.25 0.65
CA PRO A 437 4.28 -7.47 1.40
C PRO A 437 5.70 -8.00 1.20
N PRO A 438 6.27 -8.70 2.19
CA PRO A 438 7.64 -9.23 2.10
C PRO A 438 7.83 -10.26 0.98
N TRP A 439 6.74 -10.88 0.49
CA TRP A 439 6.78 -11.78 -0.66
C TRP A 439 6.77 -11.06 -2.02
N PHE A 440 6.64 -9.74 -2.05
CA PHE A 440 6.90 -8.94 -3.25
C PHE A 440 8.41 -8.65 -3.31
N MET A 441 9.06 -9.19 -4.33
CA MET A 441 10.52 -9.14 -4.45
C MET A 441 10.96 -7.83 -5.09
N LEU A 442 11.77 -7.06 -4.36
CA LEU A 442 12.45 -5.89 -4.92
C LEU A 442 13.47 -6.35 -5.96
N ILE A 443 13.44 -5.78 -7.17
CA ILE A 443 14.31 -6.25 -8.26
C ILE A 443 15.81 -6.19 -7.92
N GLY A 444 16.22 -5.22 -7.09
CA GLY A 444 17.59 -5.04 -6.63
C GLY A 444 18.05 -6.06 -5.59
N SER A 445 17.13 -6.73 -4.89
CA SER A 445 17.45 -7.79 -3.92
C SER A 445 17.48 -9.19 -4.55
N LEU A 446 17.17 -9.31 -5.84
CA LEU A 446 17.23 -10.58 -6.55
C LEU A 446 18.70 -10.90 -6.90
N PRO A 447 19.23 -12.07 -6.48
CA PRO A 447 20.59 -12.45 -6.80
C PRO A 447 20.76 -12.53 -8.32
N ASN A 448 21.80 -11.88 -8.85
CA ASN A 448 22.23 -12.07 -10.24
C ASN A 448 22.70 -13.53 -10.39
N ARG A 449 21.80 -14.45 -10.74
CA ARG A 449 22.13 -15.86 -11.02
C ARG A 449 22.85 -16.05 -12.37
N ASN A 450 23.72 -15.11 -12.77
CA ASN A 450 24.39 -15.14 -14.07
C ASN A 450 25.93 -15.20 -14.03
N ASP A 451 26.58 -15.32 -12.86
CA ASP A 451 28.07 -15.40 -12.80
C ASP A 451 28.64 -16.74 -12.29
N LYS A 452 27.84 -17.82 -12.24
CA LYS A 452 28.32 -19.15 -11.77
C LYS A 452 28.08 -20.32 -12.73
N ALA A 453 27.90 -20.06 -14.03
CA ALA A 453 27.75 -21.12 -15.04
C ALA A 453 28.87 -21.17 -16.09
N SER A 454 29.99 -20.45 -15.90
CA SER A 454 31.14 -20.51 -16.81
C SER A 454 32.49 -20.81 -16.13
N LYS A 455 32.47 -21.40 -14.94
CA LYS A 455 33.68 -21.90 -14.26
C LYS A 455 33.37 -23.19 -13.51
N THR A 456 33.24 -24.27 -14.28
CA THR A 456 33.58 -25.64 -13.88
C THR A 456 33.79 -26.43 -15.16
#